data_AF-A0AAV0Q266-F1
#
_entry.id   AF-A0AAV0Q266-F1
#
_cell.length_a   1.000
_cell.length_b   1.000
_cell.length_c   1.000
_cell.angle_alpha   90.00
_cell.angle_beta   90.00
_cell.angle_gamma   90.00
#
_symmetry.space_group_name_H-M   'P 1'
#
loop_
_entity.id
_entity.type
_entity.pdbx_description
1 polymer ?
#
loop_
_entity_poly.entity_id
_entity_poly.type
_entity_poly.pdbx_seq_one_letter_code
_entity_poly.pdbx_strand_id
1 'polypeptide(L)'
;MFFLSLIEHKLHLPPAGLSLPLHEGMKKFLDGIFLDKVILNLGLCVSIYDIRNIYGGFIRAGEGAPTYTVSYIVHLLSVWLLLLK
;
A
#
# COMPACT_ATOMS: atom_id res chain seq x y z
N MET A 1 12.31 6.43 -15.48
CA MET A 1 12.98 7.06 -14.31
C MET A 1 12.21 6.64 -13.07
N PHE A 2 12.92 6.16 -12.04
CA PHE A 2 12.31 5.74 -10.79
C PHE A 2 12.30 6.89 -9.79
N PHE A 3 11.24 6.99 -9.00
CA PHE A 3 11.13 7.95 -7.90
C PHE A 3 10.39 7.34 -6.71
N LEU A 4 10.59 7.93 -5.54
CA LEU A 4 9.92 7.56 -4.31
C LEU A 4 8.76 8.51 -4.04
N SER A 5 7.61 7.97 -3.64
CA SER A 5 6.47 8.78 -3.20
C SER A 5 5.95 8.27 -1.86
N LEU A 6 5.60 9.21 -0.98
CA LEU A 6 4.85 8.91 0.24
C LEU A 6 3.36 8.84 -0.12
N ILE A 7 2.69 7.77 0.28
CA ILE A 7 1.25 7.57 0.08
C ILE A 7 0.61 7.29 1.43
N GLU A 8 -0.55 7.91 1.67
CA GLU A 8 -1.43 7.58 2.78
C GLU A 8 -2.66 6.86 2.24
N HIS A 9 -2.97 5.70 2.81
CA HIS A 9 -4.09 4.88 2.36
C HIS A 9 -4.83 4.28 3.55
N LYS A 10 -6.16 4.28 3.47
CA LYS A 10 -7.04 3.64 4.44
C LYS A 10 -7.48 2.28 3.92
N LEU A 11 -7.24 1.23 4.70
CA LEU A 11 -7.39 -0.14 4.25
C LEU A 11 -7.90 -1.06 5.35
N HIS A 12 -8.63 -2.08 4.93
CA HIS A 12 -9.14 -3.13 5.80
C HIS A 12 -8.18 -4.30 5.75
N LEU A 13 -7.61 -4.69 6.89
CA LEU A 13 -6.72 -5.85 6.95
C LEU A 13 -7.58 -7.10 7.15
N PRO A 14 -7.56 -8.08 6.22
CA PRO A 14 -8.34 -9.29 6.36
C PRO A 14 -7.92 -10.07 7.62
N PRO A 15 -8.85 -10.80 8.28
CA PRO A 15 -8.52 -11.57 9.49
C PRO A 15 -7.38 -12.59 9.29
N ALA A 16 -7.23 -13.12 8.07
CA ALA A 16 -6.15 -14.04 7.71
C ALA A 16 -4.75 -13.41 7.90
N GLY A 17 -4.63 -12.09 7.70
CA GLY A 17 -3.37 -11.34 7.85
C GLY A 17 -3.01 -11.02 9.30
N LEU A 18 -3.93 -11.22 10.26
CA LEU A 18 -3.71 -10.96 11.69
C LEU A 18 -2.84 -12.02 12.38
N SER A 19 -2.61 -13.16 11.72
CA SER A 19 -1.71 -14.21 12.19
C SER A 19 -0.23 -13.81 12.14
N LEU A 20 0.10 -12.81 11.32
CA LEU A 20 1.45 -12.30 11.12
C LEU A 20 1.67 -11.03 11.95
N PRO A 21 2.94 -10.67 12.26
CA PRO A 21 3.25 -9.35 12.80
C PRO A 21 2.65 -8.26 11.92
N LEU A 22 2.03 -7.26 12.54
CA LEU A 22 1.25 -6.21 11.85
C LEU A 22 2.01 -5.62 10.65
N HIS A 23 3.28 -5.30 10.83
CA HIS A 23 4.13 -4.74 9.78
C HIS A 23 4.30 -5.69 8.58
N GLU A 24 4.54 -6.99 8.84
CA GLU A 24 4.73 -7.98 7.79
C GLU A 24 3.42 -8.31 7.07
N GLY A 25 2.34 -8.49 7.83
CA GLY A 25 0.99 -8.70 7.29
C GLY A 25 0.54 -7.51 6.43
N MET A 26 0.81 -6.29 6.90
CA MET A 26 0.51 -5.06 6.16
C MET A 26 1.30 -4.95 4.87
N LYS A 27 2.61 -5.24 4.92
CA LYS A 27 3.47 -5.21 3.73
C LYS A 27 2.98 -6.20 2.67
N LYS A 28 2.72 -7.46 3.05
CA LYS A 28 2.17 -8.49 2.15
C LYS A 28 0.84 -8.07 1.54
N PHE A 29 -0.04 -7.49 2.35
CA PHE A 29 -1.35 -7.03 1.89
C PHE A 29 -1.22 -5.89 0.87
N LEU A 30 -0.39 -4.88 1.18
CA LEU A 30 -0.16 -3.77 0.27
C LEU A 30 0.54 -4.22 -1.02
N ASP A 31 1.50 -5.14 -0.95
CA ASP A 31 2.16 -5.71 -2.14
C ASP A 31 1.11 -6.39 -3.03
N GLY A 32 0.18 -7.16 -2.46
CA GLY A 32 -0.91 -7.79 -3.24
C GLY A 32 -1.87 -6.79 -3.92
N ILE A 33 -1.99 -5.57 -3.40
CA ILE A 33 -2.87 -4.53 -3.95
C ILE A 33 -2.14 -3.67 -4.98
N PHE A 34 -0.93 -3.22 -4.68
CA PHE A 34 -0.25 -2.16 -5.41
C PHE A 34 0.87 -2.65 -6.33
N LEU A 35 1.41 -3.86 -6.13
CA LEU A 35 2.45 -4.39 -7.00
C LEU A 35 1.92 -4.50 -8.43
N ASP A 36 2.71 -4.01 -9.40
CA ASP A 36 2.40 -3.99 -10.82
C ASP A 36 1.09 -3.26 -11.18
N LYS A 37 0.63 -2.34 -10.32
CA LYS A 37 -0.54 -1.49 -10.61
C LYS A 37 -0.13 -0.08 -10.99
N VAL A 38 -0.87 0.49 -11.94
CA VAL A 38 -0.76 1.90 -12.31
C VAL A 38 -1.61 2.72 -11.36
N ILE A 39 -0.96 3.61 -10.62
CA ILE A 39 -1.62 4.61 -9.77
C ILE A 39 -1.83 5.87 -10.61
N LEU A 40 -3.10 6.27 -10.75
CA LEU A 40 -3.50 7.49 -11.48
C LEU A 40 -2.71 8.69 -10.97
N ASN A 41 -2.19 9.50 -11.90
CA ASN A 41 -1.39 10.71 -11.66
C ASN A 41 -0.01 10.50 -11.00
N LEU A 42 0.39 9.25 -10.72
CA LEU A 42 1.70 8.92 -10.13
C LEU A 42 2.54 8.09 -11.10
N GLY A 43 2.10 6.88 -11.46
CA GLY A 43 2.86 5.98 -12.32
C GLY A 43 2.64 4.50 -11.99
N LEU A 44 3.51 3.64 -12.50
CA LEU A 44 3.49 2.21 -12.22
C LEU A 44 4.20 1.93 -10.89
N CYS A 45 3.51 1.31 -9.95
CA CYS A 45 4.09 0.89 -8.68
C CYS A 45 4.90 -0.40 -8.88
N VAL A 46 6.19 -0.32 -8.59
CA VAL A 46 7.16 -1.41 -8.79
C VAL A 46 7.32 -2.21 -7.51
N SER A 47 7.37 -1.54 -6.37
CA SER A 47 7.47 -2.19 -5.06
C SER A 47 7.19 -1.19 -3.94
N ILE A 48 6.88 -1.73 -2.76
CA ILE A 48 6.76 -0.96 -1.53
C ILE A 48 8.13 -0.89 -0.87
N TYR A 49 8.62 0.32 -0.64
CA TYR A 49 9.92 0.54 -0.01
C TYR A 49 9.85 0.26 1.48
N ASP A 50 9.01 1.03 2.20
CA ASP A 50 8.94 1.00 3.65
C ASP A 50 7.59 1.52 4.17
N ILE A 51 7.16 1.02 5.32
CA ILE A 51 5.95 1.50 6.01
C ILE A 51 6.38 2.48 7.08
N ARG A 52 6.01 3.76 6.92
CA ARG A 52 6.40 4.82 7.85
C ARG A 52 5.54 4.84 9.10
N ASN A 53 4.25 4.62 8.94
CA ASN A 53 3.34 4.66 10.07
C ASN A 53 2.08 3.84 9.85
N ILE A 54 1.57 3.27 10.93
CA ILE A 54 0.32 2.51 10.94
C ILE A 54 -0.52 3.07 12.08
N TYR A 55 -1.62 3.72 11.73
CA TYR A 55 -2.56 4.34 12.66
C TYR A 55 -3.91 3.62 12.64
N GLY A 56 -4.62 3.66 13.76
CA GLY A 56 -5.98 3.13 13.88
C GLY A 56 -6.03 1.71 14.42
N GLY A 57 -6.80 0.83 13.77
CA GLY A 57 -7.13 -0.51 14.28
C GLY A 57 -8.53 -0.62 14.87
N PHE A 58 -9.46 0.25 14.44
CA PHE A 58 -10.85 0.15 14.86
C PHE A 58 -11.61 -0.80 13.93
N ILE A 59 -12.55 -1.56 14.50
CA ILE A 59 -13.42 -2.48 13.78
C ILE A 59 -14.77 -1.80 13.65
N ARG A 60 -15.25 -1.63 12.42
CA ARG A 60 -16.58 -1.09 12.19
C ARG A 60 -17.62 -2.17 12.53
N ALA A 61 -18.69 -1.78 13.22
CA ALA A 61 -19.76 -2.72 13.58
C ALA A 61 -20.30 -3.41 12.32
N GLY A 62 -20.31 -4.75 12.33
CA GLY A 62 -20.77 -5.58 11.21
C GLY A 62 -19.69 -6.01 10.19
N GLU A 63 -18.46 -5.48 10.23
CA GLU A 63 -17.41 -5.85 9.26
C GLU A 63 -16.41 -6.88 9.76
N GLY A 64 -16.17 -6.96 11.08
CA GLY A 64 -15.26 -7.94 11.69
C GLY A 64 -13.77 -7.77 11.37
N ALA A 65 -13.41 -7.00 10.33
CA ALA A 65 -12.04 -6.69 9.96
C ALA A 65 -11.60 -5.32 10.51
N PRO A 66 -10.39 -5.20 11.08
CA PRO A 66 -9.85 -3.93 11.54
C PRO A 66 -9.48 -3.01 10.37
N THR A 67 -9.80 -1.73 10.52
CA THR A 67 -9.46 -0.69 9.56
C THR A 67 -8.23 0.08 10.04
N TYR A 68 -7.22 0.16 9.20
CA TYR A 68 -5.98 0.90 9.45
C TYR A 68 -5.80 2.03 8.44
N THR A 69 -5.17 3.09 8.90
CA THR A 69 -4.65 4.16 8.03
C THR A 69 -3.13 4.02 8.01
N VAL A 70 -2.57 3.81 6.84
CA VAL A 70 -1.16 3.45 6.67
C VAL A 70 -0.48 4.46 5.78
N SER A 71 0.66 4.98 6.25
CA SER A 71 1.54 5.84 5.47
C SER A 71 2.77 5.04 5.06
N TYR A 72 3.02 4.91 3.77
CA TYR A 72 4.11 4.09 3.22
C TYR A 72 4.78 4.77 2.04
N ILE A 73 6.02 4.38 1.78
CA ILE A 73 6.81 4.85 0.64
C ILE A 73 6.76 3.78 -0.46
N VAL A 74 6.50 4.19 -1.69
CA VAL A 74 6.50 3.31 -2.87
C VAL A 74 7.57 3.71 -3.87
N HIS A 75 8.14 2.71 -4.55
CA HIS A 75 8.92 2.89 -5.77
C HIS A 75 7.97 2.98 -6.96
N LEU A 76 8.00 4.12 -7.64
CA LEU A 76 7.20 4.37 -8.82
C LEU A 76 8.08 4.52 -10.05
N LEU A 77 7.63 3.95 -11.15
CA LEU A 77 8.16 4.18 -12.47
C LEU A 77 7.23 5.16 -13.21
N SER A 78 7.79 6.28 -13.65
CA SER A 78 7.06 7.23 -14.49
C SER A 78 6.75 6.60 -15.86
N VAL A 79 5.47 6.36 -16.13
CA VAL A 79 4.98 5.71 -17.37
C VAL A 79 4.88 6.70 -18.53
N TRP A 80 4.66 7.99 -18.25
CA TRP A 80 4.56 9.02 -19.28
C TRP A 80 5.82 9.14 -20.15
N LEU A 81 7.00 8.92 -19.56
CA LEU A 81 8.26 8.89 -20.32
C LEU A 81 8.45 7.64 -21.18
N LEU A 82 7.73 6.55 -20.90
CA LEU A 82 7.84 5.29 -21.66
C LEU A 82 6.97 5.30 -22.92
N LEU A 83 5.86 6.04 -22.93
CA LEU A 83 4.96 6.14 -24.09
C LEU A 83 5.39 7.19 -25.13
N LEU A 84 6.35 8.06 -24.79
CA LEU A 84 6.85 9.14 -25.65
C LEU A 84 8.17 8.79 -26.37
N LYS A 85 8.59 7.52 -26.34
CA LYS A 85 9.79 7.02 -27.04
C LYS A 85 9.44 5.92 -28.03
#